data_AF-A0A919HQJ5-F1
#
_entry.id   AF-A0A919HQJ5-F1
#
_cell.length_a   1.000
_cell.length_b   1.000
_cell.length_c   1.000
_cell.angle_alpha   90.00
_cell.angle_beta   90.00
_cell.angle_gamma   90.00
#
_symmetry.space_group_name_H-M   'P 1'
#
loop_
_entity.id
_entity.type
_entity.pdbx_description
1 polymer ?
#
loop_
_entity_poly.entity_id
_entity_poly.type
_entity_poly.pdbx_seq_one_letter_code
_entity_poly.pdbx_strand_id
1 'polypeptide(L)'
;MSATPRPHDLVWLNHASALEDIAEPWVAQQWRAALPVVVRRDVDDRARVPVGVRGMKREQRAAGWVQARNIVRSVTPEMLVDREVLLHSPFVSQPPVQGAIALTLHRWPGAGASPAVPATRWQPRSRCCMRPAIWIC
;
A
#
# COMPACT_ATOMS: atom_id res chain seq x y z
N MET A 1 -7.82 -10.18 15.27
CA MET A 1 -8.41 -10.39 13.93
C MET A 1 -7.59 -9.57 12.95
N SER A 2 -6.69 -10.18 12.18
CA SER A 2 -5.91 -9.43 11.19
C SER A 2 -6.81 -9.21 9.97
N ALA A 3 -7.14 -7.96 9.67
CA ALA A 3 -7.83 -7.63 8.43
C ALA A 3 -6.96 -8.03 7.23
N THR A 4 -7.59 -8.46 6.13
CA THR A 4 -6.88 -8.74 4.88
C THR A 4 -6.27 -7.46 4.35
N PRO A 5 -4.95 -7.39 4.10
CA PRO A 5 -4.31 -6.20 3.57
C PRO A 5 -4.92 -5.79 2.23
N ARG A 6 -5.22 -4.51 2.08
CA ARG A 6 -5.80 -3.92 0.87
C ARG A 6 -4.70 -3.27 0.02
N PRO A 7 -4.92 -3.13 -1.29
CA PRO A 7 -3.95 -2.42 -2.12
C PRO A 7 -3.66 -1.01 -1.61
N HIS A 8 -2.37 -0.67 -1.58
CA HIS A 8 -1.76 0.55 -1.05
C HIS A 8 -1.63 0.61 0.48
N ASP A 9 -2.06 -0.41 1.22
CA ASP A 9 -1.70 -0.50 2.64
C ASP A 9 -0.17 -0.62 2.77
N LEU A 10 0.39 0.06 3.76
CA LEU A 10 1.76 -0.14 4.20
C LEU A 10 1.79 -1.30 5.19
N VAL A 11 2.62 -2.30 4.93
CA VAL A 11 2.76 -3.47 5.81
C VAL A 11 4.19 -3.67 6.25
N TRP A 12 4.36 -4.10 7.51
CA TRP A 12 5.66 -4.49 8.06
C TRP A 12 5.70 -6.00 8.22
N LEU A 13 6.87 -6.55 7.95
CA LEU A 13 7.10 -7.99 7.97
C LEU A 13 7.88 -8.37 9.23
N ASN A 14 7.67 -9.59 9.72
CA ASN A 14 8.39 -10.13 10.87
C ASN A 14 9.90 -10.29 10.64
N HIS A 15 10.33 -10.55 9.41
CA HIS A 15 11.75 -10.71 9.05
C HIS A 15 11.99 -10.43 7.56
N ALA A 16 13.26 -10.20 7.18
CA ALA A 16 13.57 -9.76 5.82
C ALA A 16 13.38 -10.85 4.76
N SER A 17 13.63 -12.11 5.11
CA SER A 17 13.42 -13.27 4.24
C SER A 17 11.95 -13.64 4.02
N ALA A 18 11.00 -12.87 4.58
CA ALA A 18 9.57 -13.03 4.30
C ALA A 18 9.20 -12.50 2.91
N LEU A 19 10.07 -11.70 2.29
CA LEU A 19 9.94 -11.28 0.90
C LEU A 19 10.30 -12.45 -0.02
N GLU A 20 9.34 -12.82 -0.87
CA GLU A 20 9.46 -13.88 -1.86
C GLU A 20 9.46 -13.28 -3.28
N ASP A 21 10.07 -13.99 -4.22
CA ASP A 21 10.05 -13.70 -5.66
C ASP A 21 10.43 -12.24 -6.03
N ILE A 22 11.44 -11.69 -5.34
CA ILE A 22 12.05 -10.40 -5.66
C ILE A 22 13.20 -10.63 -6.66
N ALA A 23 13.15 -9.97 -7.81
CA ALA A 23 14.17 -10.11 -8.85
C ALA A 23 15.38 -9.18 -8.60
N GLU A 24 15.16 -8.06 -7.90
CA GLU A 24 16.12 -6.98 -7.83
C GLU A 24 17.12 -7.16 -6.67
N PRO A 25 18.42 -7.35 -6.94
CA PRO A 25 19.42 -7.70 -5.93
C PRO A 25 19.72 -6.57 -4.93
N TRP A 26 19.35 -5.32 -5.24
CA TRP A 26 19.52 -4.20 -4.31
C TRP A 26 18.62 -4.34 -3.08
N VAL A 27 17.50 -5.07 -3.18
CA VAL A 27 16.56 -5.26 -2.07
C VAL A 27 17.25 -5.97 -0.90
N ALA A 28 17.98 -7.05 -1.19
CA ALA A 28 18.74 -7.80 -0.17
C ALA A 28 19.81 -6.94 0.53
N GLN A 29 20.39 -5.98 -0.20
CA GLN A 29 21.46 -5.11 0.30
C GLN A 29 20.92 -3.94 1.13
N GLN A 30 19.79 -3.36 0.72
CA GLN A 30 19.35 -2.05 1.22
C GLN A 30 18.08 -2.12 2.08
N TRP A 31 17.16 -3.04 1.81
CA TRP A 31 15.91 -3.10 2.54
C TRP A 31 16.06 -3.88 3.85
N ARG A 32 15.28 -3.49 4.86
CA ARG A 32 15.27 -4.07 6.21
C ARG A 32 13.83 -4.18 6.68
N ALA A 33 13.53 -5.19 7.50
CA ALA A 33 12.17 -5.47 8.00
C ALA A 33 11.54 -4.32 8.82
N ALA A 34 12.34 -3.38 9.32
CA ALA A 34 11.86 -2.16 9.97
C ALA A 34 11.17 -1.17 9.00
N LEU A 35 11.47 -1.27 7.70
CA LEU A 35 10.86 -0.45 6.66
C LEU A 35 9.58 -1.15 6.14
N PRO A 36 8.50 -0.39 5.89
CA PRO A 36 7.31 -0.97 5.30
C PRO A 36 7.53 -1.38 3.85
N VAL A 37 6.66 -2.25 3.36
CA VAL A 37 6.40 -2.50 1.94
C VAL A 37 4.97 -2.10 1.61
N VAL A 38 4.70 -1.78 0.35
CA VAL A 38 3.38 -1.31 -0.09
C VAL A 38 2.63 -2.47 -0.71
N VAL A 39 1.40 -2.77 -0.27
CA VAL A 39 0.56 -3.78 -0.93
C VAL A 39 0.20 -3.30 -2.33
N ARG A 40 0.42 -4.14 -3.35
CA ARG A 40 0.12 -3.82 -4.75
C ARG A 40 -1.26 -4.32 -5.16
N ARG A 41 -1.76 -3.85 -6.29
CA ARG A 41 -2.93 -4.42 -6.95
C ARG A 41 -2.48 -5.56 -7.85
N ASP A 42 -2.43 -6.77 -7.31
CA ASP A 42 -2.12 -7.98 -8.06
C ASP A 42 -2.85 -9.17 -7.43
N VAL A 43 -2.82 -10.32 -8.09
CA VAL A 43 -3.41 -11.58 -7.61
C VAL A 43 -2.44 -12.72 -7.86
N ASP A 44 -2.25 -13.58 -6.86
CA ASP A 44 -1.40 -14.76 -6.94
C ASP A 44 -2.20 -16.01 -6.62
N ASP A 45 -1.97 -17.05 -7.43
CA ASP A 45 -2.66 -18.33 -7.33
C ASP A 45 -2.37 -19.06 -6.01
N ARG A 46 -1.31 -18.65 -5.30
CA ARG A 46 -0.89 -19.24 -4.01
C ARG A 46 -1.36 -18.42 -2.80
N ALA A 47 -2.31 -17.50 -3.00
CA ALA A 47 -2.88 -16.66 -1.95
C ALA A 47 -1.84 -15.81 -1.19
N ARG A 48 -0.73 -15.45 -1.83
CA ARG A 48 0.24 -14.49 -1.28
C ARG A 48 -0.22 -13.06 -1.52
N VAL A 49 0.24 -12.16 -0.66
CA VAL A 49 -0.03 -10.72 -0.77
C VAL A 49 1.03 -10.10 -1.68
N PRO A 50 0.64 -9.44 -2.78
CA PRO A 50 1.60 -8.76 -3.64
C PRO A 50 2.10 -7.49 -2.95
N VAL A 51 3.41 -7.28 -2.97
CA VAL A 51 4.05 -6.13 -2.32
C VAL A 51 5.07 -5.45 -3.22
N GLY A 52 5.28 -4.16 -2.97
CA GLY A 52 6.28 -3.31 -3.60
C GLY A 52 7.30 -2.83 -2.59
N VAL A 53 8.59 -3.00 -2.89
CA VAL A 53 9.71 -2.49 -2.11
C VAL A 53 10.24 -1.22 -2.76
N ARG A 54 10.50 -0.19 -1.95
CA ARG A 54 11.06 1.09 -2.39
C ARG A 54 12.50 1.23 -1.89
N GLY A 55 13.43 1.53 -2.80
CA GLY A 55 14.80 1.89 -2.47
C GLY A 55 15.02 3.41 -2.42
N MET A 56 16.27 3.81 -2.25
CA MET A 56 16.65 5.23 -2.13
C MET A 56 16.53 6.00 -3.45
N LYS A 57 16.83 5.36 -4.58
CA LYS A 57 16.78 5.99 -5.91
C LYS A 57 15.39 5.87 -6.55
N ARG A 58 15.13 6.74 -7.54
CA ARG A 58 13.82 6.80 -8.19
C ARG A 58 13.45 5.50 -8.90
N GLU A 59 14.43 4.87 -9.52
CA GLU A 59 14.37 3.62 -10.26
C GLU A 59 14.32 2.37 -9.37
N GLN A 60 14.65 2.49 -8.08
CA GLN A 60 14.60 1.37 -7.15
C GLN A 60 13.16 1.13 -6.68
N ARG A 61 12.43 0.37 -7.50
CA ARG A 61 11.11 -0.18 -7.21
C ARG A 61 11.15 -1.66 -7.57
N ALA A 62 10.91 -2.51 -6.59
CA ALA A 62 10.94 -3.95 -6.75
C ALA A 62 9.57 -4.54 -6.44
N ALA A 63 9.17 -5.53 -7.22
CA ALA A 63 7.94 -6.27 -7.08
C ALA A 63 8.24 -7.61 -6.40
N GLY A 64 7.45 -7.99 -5.39
CA GLY A 64 7.55 -9.31 -4.77
C GLY A 64 6.26 -9.72 -4.09
N TRP A 65 6.36 -10.78 -3.30
CA TRP A 65 5.23 -11.41 -2.65
C TRP A 65 5.54 -11.67 -1.18
N VAL A 66 4.50 -11.77 -0.36
CA VAL A 66 4.63 -12.16 1.04
C VAL A 66 3.46 -13.01 1.50
N GLN A 67 3.74 -13.97 2.37
CA GLN A 67 2.70 -14.75 3.05
C GLN A 67 1.99 -13.87 4.09
N ALA A 68 0.66 -13.87 4.10
CA ALA A 68 -0.12 -13.03 5.04
C ALA A 68 0.29 -13.24 6.51
N ARG A 69 0.67 -14.47 6.90
CA ARG A 69 1.16 -14.82 8.25
C ARG A 69 2.43 -14.07 8.69
N ASN A 70 3.21 -13.56 7.75
CA ASN A 70 4.45 -12.83 8.03
C ASN A 70 4.23 -11.33 8.23
N ILE A 71 3.01 -10.83 7.98
CA ILE A 71 2.65 -9.43 8.18
C ILE A 71 2.34 -9.22 9.66
N VAL A 72 3.09 -8.33 10.31
CA VAL A 72 2.96 -8.05 11.75
C VAL A 72 2.29 -6.72 12.05
N ARG A 73 2.23 -5.82 11.07
CA ARG A 73 1.58 -4.52 11.17
C ARG A 73 1.08 -4.09 9.81
N SER A 74 -0.08 -3.44 9.79
CA SER A 74 -0.63 -2.78 8.60
C SER A 74 -1.07 -1.37 8.97
N VAL A 75 -0.83 -0.43 8.06
CA VAL A 75 -1.29 0.96 8.12
C VAL A 75 -1.92 1.27 6.78
N THR A 76 -3.19 1.66 6.77
CA THR A 76 -3.87 2.03 5.53
C THR A 76 -3.52 3.46 5.12
N PRO A 77 -3.67 3.85 3.84
CA PRO A 77 -3.49 5.23 3.42
C PRO A 77 -4.36 6.22 4.21
N GLU A 78 -5.60 5.82 4.55
CA GLU A 78 -6.53 6.67 5.29
C GLU A 78 -6.05 6.97 6.71
N MET A 79 -5.36 6.04 7.35
CA MET A 79 -4.76 6.26 8.70
C MET A 79 -3.63 7.30 8.68
N LEU A 80 -2.96 7.47 7.53
CA LEU A 80 -1.87 8.45 7.39
C LEU A 80 -2.37 9.88 7.19
N VAL A 81 -3.58 10.03 6.66
CA VAL A 81 -4.18 11.32 6.31
C VAL A 81 -5.19 11.82 7.34
N ASP A 82 -5.25 11.17 8.51
CA ASP A 82 -5.94 11.73 9.66
C ASP A 82 -5.36 13.12 9.98
N ARG A 83 -6.24 14.12 10.13
CA ARG A 83 -5.83 15.52 10.27
C ARG A 83 -4.94 15.73 11.49
N GLU A 84 -5.23 15.06 12.61
CA GLU A 84 -4.45 15.19 13.83
C GLU A 84 -3.06 14.59 13.64
N VAL A 85 -2.97 13.43 12.98
CA VAL A 85 -1.70 12.79 12.62
C VAL A 85 -0.86 13.69 11.70
N LEU A 86 -1.49 14.32 10.71
CA LEU A 86 -0.79 15.21 9.77
C LEU A 86 -0.26 16.48 10.47
N LEU A 87 -1.04 17.08 11.37
CA LEU A 87 -0.65 18.29 12.12
C LEU A 87 0.53 18.02 13.07
N HIS A 88 0.62 16.82 13.64
CA HIS A 88 1.71 16.41 14.53
C HIS A 88 2.89 15.75 13.79
N SER A 89 2.84 15.68 12.47
CA SER A 89 3.89 15.06 11.67
C SER A 89 5.18 15.89 11.74
N PRO A 90 6.37 15.27 11.87
CA PRO A 90 7.64 15.98 11.74
C PRO A 90 7.83 16.61 10.35
N PHE A 91 7.03 16.19 9.37
CA PHE A 91 7.04 16.70 8.01
C PHE A 91 5.96 17.76 7.77
N VAL A 92 5.33 18.31 8.83
CA VAL A 92 4.22 19.26 8.71
C VAL A 92 4.55 20.40 7.75
N SER A 93 5.78 20.92 7.73
CA SER A 93 6.20 22.02 6.85
C SER A 93 6.43 21.64 5.37
N GLN A 94 6.40 20.35 5.02
CA GLN A 94 6.65 19.90 3.66
C GLN A 94 5.41 20.15 2.77
N PRO A 95 5.58 20.64 1.52
CA PRO A 95 4.45 20.97 0.64
C PRO A 95 3.42 19.83 0.45
N PRO A 96 3.81 18.55 0.34
CA PRO A 96 2.83 17.45 0.26
C PRO A 96 1.96 17.30 1.52
N VAL A 97 2.54 17.50 2.71
CA VAL A 97 1.81 17.38 3.98
C VAL A 97 0.90 18.59 4.19
N GLN A 98 1.39 19.80 3.90
CA GLN A 98 0.55 21.01 3.88
C GLN A 98 -0.63 20.87 2.92
N GLY A 99 -0.40 20.31 1.72
CA GLY A 99 -1.46 20.01 0.75
C GLY A 99 -2.49 19.02 1.30
N ALA A 100 -2.05 17.93 1.94
CA ALA A 100 -2.95 16.96 2.58
C ALA A 100 -3.79 17.60 3.70
N ILE A 101 -3.17 18.42 4.57
CA ILE A 101 -3.88 19.17 5.62
C ILE A 101 -4.92 20.11 4.99
N ALA A 102 -4.54 20.89 3.99
CA ALA A 102 -5.45 21.80 3.30
C ALA A 102 -6.63 21.06 2.67
N LEU A 103 -6.37 19.89 2.09
CA LEU A 103 -7.43 19.03 1.56
C LEU A 103 -8.37 18.64 2.69
N THR A 104 -7.92 18.19 3.87
CA THR A 104 -8.82 17.77 4.98
C THR A 104 -9.85 18.83 5.42
N LEU A 105 -9.61 20.11 5.13
CA LEU A 105 -10.51 21.23 5.44
C LEU A 105 -11.56 21.49 4.35
N HIS A 106 -11.36 20.92 3.18
CA HIS A 106 -12.28 21.09 2.06
C HIS A 106 -13.61 20.39 2.34
N ARG A 107 -14.68 20.82 1.66
CA ARG A 107 -15.96 20.12 1.66
C ARG A 107 -16.24 19.67 0.24
N TRP A 108 -16.20 18.37 0.03
CA TRP A 108 -16.43 17.78 -1.27
C TRP A 108 -17.93 17.69 -1.49
N PRO A 109 -18.46 18.25 -2.58
CA PRO A 109 -19.84 18.02 -2.97
C PRO A 109 -20.07 16.50 -3.11
N GLY A 110 -20.98 15.94 -2.31
CA GLY A 110 -21.29 14.51 -2.29
C GLY A 110 -20.68 13.69 -1.15
N ALA A 111 -19.92 14.27 -0.21
CA ALA A 111 -19.42 13.57 0.98
C ALA A 111 -20.48 13.40 2.11
N GLY A 112 -21.75 13.69 1.81
CA GLY A 112 -22.87 13.52 2.74
C GLY A 112 -23.34 12.07 2.79
N ALA A 113 -23.38 11.52 4.00
CA ALA A 113 -23.80 10.16 4.37
C ALA A 113 -22.89 9.05 3.83
N SER A 114 -22.14 8.42 4.74
CA SER A 114 -21.63 7.06 4.53
C SER A 114 -22.86 6.16 4.24
N PRO A 115 -23.05 5.61 3.03
CA PRO A 115 -23.92 4.47 2.93
C PRO A 115 -23.15 3.34 3.61
N ALA A 116 -23.76 2.69 4.61
CA ALA A 116 -23.35 1.34 4.96
C ALA A 116 -23.19 0.58 3.64
N VAL A 117 -21.95 0.21 3.29
CA VAL A 117 -21.63 -0.45 2.02
C VAL A 117 -22.51 -1.70 1.98
N PRO A 118 -23.56 -1.77 1.13
CA PRO A 118 -24.22 -3.04 0.92
C PRO A 118 -23.16 -3.92 0.27
N ALA A 119 -23.03 -5.16 0.71
CA ALA A 119 -22.18 -6.15 0.07
C ALA A 119 -22.68 -6.42 -1.35
N THR A 120 -22.40 -5.51 -2.29
CA THR A 120 -22.68 -5.73 -3.70
C THR A 120 -21.60 -6.65 -4.23
N ARG A 121 -21.96 -7.93 -4.26
CA ARG A 121 -21.28 -9.04 -4.93
C ARG A 121 -20.67 -8.59 -6.26
N TRP A 122 -19.35 -8.39 -6.27
CA TRP A 122 -18.58 -8.20 -7.49
C TRP A 122 -18.69 -9.48 -8.33
N GLN A 123 -19.36 -9.41 -9.48
CA GLN A 123 -19.35 -10.49 -10.47
C GLN A 123 -18.06 -10.38 -11.29
N PRO A 124 -17.25 -11.45 -11.40
CA PRO A 124 -16.05 -11.41 -12.21
C PRO A 124 -16.45 -11.35 -13.69
N ARG A 125 -16.16 -10.23 -14.35
CA ARG A 125 -16.13 -10.20 -15.81
C ARG A 125 -14.91 -10.97 -16.28
N SER A 126 -15.19 -12.12 -16.88
CA SER A 126 -14.27 -13.03 -17.52
C SER A 126 -13.33 -12.30 -18.47
N ARG A 127 -12.03 -12.60 -18.34
CA ARG A 127 -10.95 -12.39 -19.31
C ARG A 127 -10.68 -10.94 -19.72
N CYS A 128 -9.60 -10.37 -19.17
CA CYS A 128 -8.81 -9.41 -19.92
C CYS A 128 -7.40 -9.99 -20.12
N CYS A 129 -7.08 -10.19 -21.39
CA CYS A 129 -5.91 -10.85 -21.92
C CYS A 129 -4.58 -10.16 -21.54
N MET A 130 -3.52 -10.97 -21.60
CA MET A 130 -2.11 -10.59 -21.66
C MET A 130 -1.87 -9.24 -22.38
N ARG A 131 -1.19 -8.29 -21.72
CA ARG A 131 -0.19 -7.38 -22.30
C ARG A 131 0.46 -6.48 -21.22
N PRO A 132 1.71 -6.03 -21.44
CA PRO A 132 2.64 -5.71 -20.35
C PRO A 132 2.39 -4.33 -19.73
N ALA A 133 2.49 -4.31 -18.40
CA ALA A 133 3.02 -3.25 -17.55
C ALA A 133 2.74 -1.80 -18.00
N ILE A 134 1.53 -1.33 -17.73
CA ILE A 134 1.32 0.09 -17.44
C ILE A 134 1.88 0.33 -16.03
N TRP A 135 3.08 0.91 -16.00
CA TRP A 135 3.67 1.55 -14.83
C TRP A 135 2.83 2.78 -14.48
N ILE A 136 2.13 2.73 -13.35
CA ILE A 136 1.57 3.95 -12.74
C ILE A 136 2.55 4.39 -11.64
N CYS A 137 2.94 5.66 -11.77
CA CYS A 137 3.85 6.44 -10.94
C CYS A 137 3.56 6.36 -9.44
#